data_AF-A0A1G8DER8-F1
#
_entry.id   AF-A0A1G8DER8-F1
#
_cell.length_a   1.000
_cell.length_b   1.000
_cell.length_c   1.000
_cell.angle_alpha   90.00
_cell.angle_beta   90.00
_cell.angle_gamma   90.00
#
_symmetry.space_group_name_H-M   'P 1'
#
loop_
_entity.id
_entity.type
_entity.pdbx_description
1 polymer ?
#
loop_
_entity_poly.entity_id
_entity_poly.type
_entity_poly.pdbx_seq_one_letter_code
_entity_poly.pdbx_strand_id
1 'polypeptide(L)' 'MGRGSAVTYLIARRRAWFATITATPSGNVELESRQLELLERLILDVRAGRVRSFELTQPKPVSVVVTD' A
#
# COMPACT_ATOMS: atom_id res chain seq x y z
N MET A 1 8.15 11.69 -5.39
CA MET A 1 6.68 11.86 -5.50
C MET A 1 6.25 12.69 -4.32
N GLY A 2 5.44 13.74 -4.52
CA GLY A 2 4.95 14.57 -3.43
C GLY A 2 4.17 13.74 -2.39
N ARG A 3 4.24 14.11 -1.11
CA ARG A 3 3.57 13.38 -0.01
C ARG A 3 2.09 13.09 -0.28
N GLY A 4 1.34 14.10 -0.72
CA GLY A 4 -0.09 13.94 -1.05
C GLY A 4 -0.31 12.89 -2.14
N SER A 5 0.48 12.96 -3.22
CA SER A 5 0.41 12.00 -4.32
C SER A 5 0.79 10.58 -3.86
N ALA A 6 1.80 10.44 -3.00
CA ALA A 6 2.21 9.14 -2.45
C ALA A 6 1.09 8.51 -1.60
N VAL A 7 0.40 9.31 -0.79
CA VAL A 7 -0.78 8.86 -0.04
C VAL A 7 -1.92 8.43 -0.97
N THR A 8 -2.24 9.24 -2.00
CA THR A 8 -3.27 8.88 -2.99
C THR A 8 -2.94 7.57 -3.71
N TYR A 9 -1.68 7.38 -4.10
CA TYR A 9 -1.21 6.14 -4.72
C TYR A 9 -1.42 4.92 -3.81
N LEU A 10 -1.05 5.03 -2.53
CA LEU A 10 -1.24 3.95 -1.57
C LEU A 10 -2.71 3.61 -1.32
N ILE A 11 -3.59 4.62 -1.24
CA ILE A 11 -5.04 4.41 -1.09
C ILE A 11 -5.62 3.68 -2.31
N ALA A 12 -5.24 4.12 -3.53
CA ALA A 12 -5.67 3.46 -4.76
C ALA A 12 -5.18 2.00 -4.80
N ARG A 13 -3.94 1.76 -4.36
CA ARG A 13 -3.38 0.41 -4.27
C ARG A 13 -4.14 -0.49 -3.30
N ARG A 14 -4.52 0.02 -2.11
CA ARG A 14 -5.34 -0.72 -1.14
C ARG A 14 -6.67 -1.15 -1.74
N ARG A 15 -7.35 -0.24 -2.45
CA ARG A 15 -8.63 -0.55 -3.11
C ARG A 15 -8.46 -1.62 -4.20
N ALA A 16 -7.42 -1.50 -5.03
CA ALA A 16 -7.14 -2.48 -6.07
C ALA A 16 -6.85 -3.87 -5.49
N TRP A 17 -6.05 -3.94 -4.42
CA TRP A 17 -5.74 -5.21 -3.77
C TRP A 17 -6.99 -5.84 -3.14
N PHE A 18 -7.77 -5.06 -2.40
CA PHE A 18 -9.02 -5.54 -1.83
C PHE A 18 -9.96 -6.10 -2.91
N ALA A 19 -10.09 -5.42 -4.05
CA ALA A 19 -10.86 -5.91 -5.18
C ALA A 19 -10.33 -7.26 -5.72
N THR A 20 -9.02 -7.41 -5.85
CA THR A 20 -8.38 -8.68 -6.26
C THR A 20 -8.69 -9.82 -5.29
N ILE A 21 -8.56 -9.57 -3.97
CA ILE A 21 -8.88 -10.56 -2.92
C ILE A 21 -10.34 -11.00 -3.02
N THR A 22 -11.26 -10.05 -3.15
CA THR A 22 -12.70 -10.36 -3.27
C THR A 22 -13.05 -11.10 -4.56
N ALA A 23 -12.32 -10.86 -5.65
CA ALA A 23 -12.57 -11.47 -6.96
C ALA A 23 -11.96 -12.88 -7.09
N THR A 24 -10.88 -13.17 -6.36
CA THR A 24 -10.24 -14.48 -6.34
C THR A 24 -9.80 -14.79 -4.92
N PRO A 25 -10.67 -15.44 -4.11
CA PRO A 25 -10.31 -15.87 -2.78
C PRO A 25 -9.18 -16.91 -2.93
N SER A 26 -7.94 -16.49 -2.72
CA SER A 26 -6.76 -17.36 -2.89
C SER A 26 -6.63 -18.40 -1.77
N GLY A 27 -7.59 -18.40 -0.82
CA GLY A 27 -7.65 -19.30 0.33
C GLY A 27 -6.79 -18.85 1.51
N ASN A 28 -5.85 -17.92 1.32
CA ASN A 28 -4.96 -17.43 2.38
C ASN A 28 -5.38 -16.05 2.90
N VAL A 29 -6.60 -16.00 3.45
CA VAL A 29 -7.25 -14.79 3.99
C VAL A 29 -6.38 -14.08 5.03
N GLU A 30 -5.60 -14.84 5.80
CA GLU A 30 -4.73 -14.31 6.86
C GLU A 30 -3.51 -13.56 6.30
N LEU A 31 -2.88 -14.11 5.25
CA LEU A 31 -1.79 -13.41 4.55
C LEU A 31 -2.29 -12.12 3.90
N GLU A 32 -3.45 -12.19 3.24
CA GLU A 32 -4.08 -11.05 2.57
C GLU A 32 -4.48 -9.95 3.55
N SER A 33 -5.03 -10.32 4.71
CA SER A 33 -5.40 -9.38 5.78
C SER A 33 -4.17 -8.68 6.35
N ARG A 34 -3.09 -9.44 6.61
CA ARG A 34 -1.83 -8.88 7.11
C ARG A 34 -1.19 -7.91 6.12
N GLN A 35 -1.29 -8.18 4.82
CA GLN A 35 -0.79 -7.27 3.78
C GLN A 35 -1.61 -5.97 3.70
N LEU A 36 -2.93 -6.05 3.86
CA LEU A 36 -3.79 -4.87 3.95
C LEU A 36 -3.47 -4.01 5.17
N GLU A 37 -3.26 -4.62 6.34
CA GLU A 37 -2.86 -3.92 7.58
C GLU A 37 -1.51 -3.20 7.43
N LEU A 38 -0.51 -3.86 6.83
CA LEU A 38 0.79 -3.25 6.54
C LEU A 38 0.65 -2.03 5.62
N LEU A 39 -0.21 -2.12 4.61
CA LEU A 39 -0.46 -1.02 3.69
C LEU A 39 -1.18 0.15 4.37
N GLU A 40 -2.15 -0.13 5.26
CA GLU A 40 -2.82 0.89 6.07
C GLU A 40 -1.85 1.61 7.00
N ARG A 41 -0.95 0.86 7.65
CA ARG A 41 0.08 1.46 8.50
C ARG A 41 1.01 2.36 7.69
N LEU A 42 1.44 1.90 6.51
CA LEU A 42 2.29 2.67 5.62
C LEU A 42 1.64 3.99 5.17
N ILE A 43 0.34 3.97 4.87
CA ILE A 43 -0.42 5.20 4.54
C ILE A 43 -0.32 6.22 5.67
N LEU A 44 -0.52 5.79 6.92
CA LEU A 44 -0.45 6.66 8.09
C LEU A 44 0.97 7.20 8.30
N ASP A 45 1.98 6.37 8.13
CA ASP A 45 3.38 6.74 8.32
C ASP A 45 3.88 7.72 7.25
N VAL A 46 3.49 7.55 5.97
CA VAL A 46 3.78 8.50 4.89
C VAL A 46 3.04 9.82 5.13
N ARG A 47 1.75 9.77 5.52
CA ARG A 47 0.96 10.98 5.81
C ARG A 47 1.55 11.78 6.97
N ALA A 48 2.05 11.10 8.00
CA ALA A 48 2.71 11.72 9.14
C ALA A 48 4.16 12.17 8.84
N GLY A 49 4.68 11.94 7.63
CA GLY A 49 6.05 12.27 7.27
C GLY A 49 7.12 11.39 7.95
N ARG A 50 6.72 10.29 8.60
CA ARG A 50 7.62 9.33 9.25
C ARG A 50 8.38 8.46 8.25
N VAL A 51 7.80 8.27 7.06
CA VAL A 51 8.39 7.48 5.97
C VAL A 51 8.70 8.39 4.79
N ARG A 52 9.96 8.37 4.36
CA ARG A 52 10.46 9.13 3.20
C ARG A 52 10.72 8.27 1.97
N SER A 53 10.75 6.95 2.12
CA SER A 53 10.81 6.01 1.00
C SER A 53 10.17 4.69 1.40
N PHE A 54 9.55 4.01 0.45
CA PHE A 54 8.96 2.70 0.68
C PHE A 54 8.96 1.86 -0.60
N GLU A 55 8.87 0.55 -0.42
CA GLU A 55 8.82 -0.41 -1.52
C GLU A 55 7.56 -1.26 -1.41
N LEU A 56 6.89 -1.45 -2.54
CA LEU A 56 5.76 -2.37 -2.66
C LEU A 56 6.18 -3.48 -3.61
N THR A 57 6.30 -4.71 -3.11
CA THR A 57 6.79 -5.86 -3.89
C THR A 57 5.70 -6.52 -4.75
N GLN A 58 4.42 -6.26 -4.47
CA GLN A 58 3.29 -6.90 -5.17
C GLN A 58 2.23 -5.91 -5.63
N PRO A 59 1.52 -6.19 -6.75
CA PRO A 59 1.84 -7.15 -7.81
C PRO A 59 3.10 -6.84 -8.65
N LYS A 60 3.57 -5.59 -8.69
CA LYS A 60 4.82 -5.21 -9.35
C LYS A 60 5.70 -4.47 -8.34
N PRO A 61 7.01 -4.79 -8.24
CA PRO A 61 7.95 -4.03 -7.42
C PRO A 61 7.94 -2.55 -7.84
N VAL A 62 7.58 -1.68 -6.91
CA VAL A 62 7.67 -0.23 -7.07
C VAL A 62 8.33 0.36 -5.84
N SER A 63 9.46 1.02 -6.06
CA SER A 63 10.14 1.83 -5.05
C SER A 63 9.72 3.29 -5.22
N VAL A 64 9.22 3.89 -4.14
CA VAL A 64 8.73 5.27 -4.13
C VAL A 64 9.55 6.08 -3.14
N VAL A 65 10.16 7.15 -3.62
CA VAL A 65 10.74 8.20 -2.78
C VAL A 65 9.70 9.31 -2.58
N VAL A 66 9.40 9.60 -1.33
CA VAL A 66 8.48 10.66 -0.92
C VAL A 66 9.26 11.95 -0.74
N THR A 67 8.88 12.95 -1.51
CA THR A 67 9.43 14.30 -1.48
C THR A 67 8.40 15.23 -0.83
N ASP A 68 8.84 16.18 -0.02
CA ASP A 68 7.97 17.27 0.48
C ASP A 68 7.54 18.18 -0.67
#